data_AF-A0A953J9P0-F1
#
_entry.id   AF-A0A953J9P0-F1
#
_cell.length_a   1.000
_cell.length_b   1.000
_cell.length_c   1.000
_cell.angle_alpha   90.00
_cell.angle_beta   90.00
_cell.angle_gamma   90.00
#
_symmetry.space_group_name_H-M   'P 1'
#
loop_
_entity.id
_entity.type
_entity.pdbx_description
1 polymer ?
#
loop_
_entity_poly.entity_id
_entity_poly.type
_entity_poly.pdbx_seq_one_letter_code
_entity_poly.pdbx_strand_id
1 'polypeptide(L)' 'MSKNISAVVYERHGNPADVLHLESRPWPVPGPGEAVVKMRAAPINPADLNQIEGK' A
#
# COMPACT_ATOMS: atom_id res chain seq x y z
N MET A 1 4.43 18.80 13.79
CA MET A 1 5.06 17.91 12.78
C MET A 1 4.00 16.96 12.26
N SER A 2 3.75 16.96 10.96
CA SER A 2 2.77 16.08 10.32
C SER A 2 3.28 14.63 10.39
N LYS A 3 2.46 13.71 10.90
CA LYS A 3 2.80 12.28 10.88
C LYS A 3 2.72 11.75 9.43
N ASN A 4 3.63 10.88 9.07
CA ASN A 4 3.64 10.14 7.81
C ASN A 4 3.52 8.63 8.05
N ILE A 5 3.18 7.91 6.99
CA ILE A 5 3.18 6.44 6.91
C ILE A 5 4.04 6.00 5.73
N SER A 6 4.66 4.84 5.83
CA SER A 6 5.29 4.17 4.69
C SER A 6 4.28 3.26 4.01
N ALA A 7 4.20 3.32 2.68
CA ALA A 7 3.33 2.49 1.86
C ALA A 7 4.12 1.91 0.68
N VAL A 8 3.84 0.66 0.33
CA VAL A 8 4.33 0.07 -0.92
C VAL A 8 3.29 0.35 -2.01
N VAL A 9 3.72 0.94 -3.12
CA VAL A 9 2.85 1.52 -4.15
C VAL A 9 3.31 1.05 -5.53
N TYR A 10 2.35 0.85 -6.44
CA TYR A 10 2.58 0.73 -7.88
C TYR A 10 1.59 1.66 -8.61
N GLU A 11 2.05 2.35 -9.65
CA GLU A 11 1.21 3.30 -10.44
C GLU A 11 0.87 2.76 -11.83
N ARG A 12 1.51 1.65 -12.23
CA ARG A 12 1.30 0.94 -13.48
C ARG A 12 1.42 -0.55 -13.25
N HIS A 13 0.73 -1.35 -14.04
CA HIS A 13 0.87 -2.81 -14.00
C HIS A 13 2.25 -3.25 -14.53
N GLY A 14 2.77 -4.36 -14.00
CA GLY A 14 4.03 -4.97 -14.45
C GLY A 14 4.60 -5.98 -13.46
N ASN A 15 5.82 -6.45 -13.73
CA ASN A 15 6.54 -7.32 -12.81
C ASN A 15 6.70 -6.61 -11.45
N PRO A 16 6.24 -7.20 -10.32
CA PRO A 16 6.27 -6.55 -9.01
C PRO A 16 7.63 -6.00 -8.60
N ALA A 17 8.73 -6.64 -9.01
CA ALA A 17 10.09 -6.17 -8.72
C ALA A 17 10.46 -4.85 -9.42
N ASP A 18 9.79 -4.53 -10.54
CA ASP A 18 10.09 -3.37 -11.38
C ASP A 18 9.12 -2.19 -11.16
N VAL A 19 7.94 -2.47 -10.57
CA VAL A 19 6.86 -1.47 -10.45
C VAL A 19 6.50 -1.09 -9.02
N LEU A 20 6.88 -1.89 -8.02
CA LEU A 20 6.66 -1.54 -6.62
C LEU A 20 7.78 -0.65 -6.08
N HIS A 21 7.41 0.42 -5.40
CA HIS A 21 8.34 1.26 -4.65
C HIS A 21 7.75 1.69 -3.31
N LEU A 22 8.63 2.06 -2.38
CA LEU A 22 8.26 2.55 -1.08
C LEU A 22 8.02 4.07 -1.15
N GLU A 23 6.89 4.53 -0.65
CA GLU A 23 6.55 5.95 -0.55
C GLU A 23 6.26 6.36 0.89
N SER A 24 6.60 7.61 1.23
CA SER A 24 6.12 8.28 2.44
C SER A 24 4.85 9.05 2.10
N ARG A 25 3.74 8.72 2.75
CA ARG A 25 2.44 9.39 2.58
C ARG A 25 1.98 10.07 3.87
N PRO A 26 1.12 11.10 3.80
CA PRO A 26 0.51 11.69 4.99
C PRO A 26 -0.25 10.63 5.79
N TRP A 27 -0.26 10.78 7.12
CA TRP A 27 -1.10 9.94 7.97
C TRP A 27 -2.58 10.13 7.61
N PRO A 28 -3.36 9.05 7.40
CA PRO A 28 -4.74 9.16 6.95
C PRO A 28 -5.64 9.77 8.05
N VAL A 29 -6.65 10.53 7.62
CA VAL A 29 -7.70 11.07 8.49
C VAL A 29 -8.96 10.24 8.26
N PRO A 30 -9.50 9.54 9.26
CA PRO A 30 -10.68 8.70 9.08
C PRO A 30 -11.95 9.55 8.94
N GLY A 31 -12.86 9.12 8.07
CA GLY A 31 -14.22 9.66 8.00
C GLY A 31 -15.16 9.09 9.08
N PRO A 32 -16.44 9.50 9.10
CA PRO A 32 -17.44 8.94 10.01
C PRO A 32 -17.58 7.42 9.83
N GLY A 33 -17.36 6.66 10.91
CA GLY A 33 -17.45 5.19 10.91
C GLY A 33 -16.18 4.45 10.48
N GLU A 34 -15.10 5.17 10.15
CA GLU A 34 -13.81 4.57 9.79
C GLU A 34 -12.84 4.55 10.96
N ALA A 35 -11.84 3.67 10.90
CA ALA A 35 -10.75 3.59 11.86
C ALA A 35 -9.40 3.56 11.15
N VAL A 36 -8.39 4.21 11.75
CA VAL A 36 -7.01 4.10 11.30
C VAL A 36 -6.32 2.97 12.05
N VAL A 37 -5.83 1.99 11.31
CA VAL A 37 -5.12 0.83 11.86
C VAL A 37 -3.61 0.97 11.67
N LYS A 38 -2.85 0.62 12.70
CA LYS A 38 -1.40 0.41 12.57
C LYS A 38 -1.16 -1.03 12.14
N MET A 39 -0.93 -1.24 10.84
CA MET A 39 -0.61 -2.55 10.29
C MET A 39 0.62 -3.15 10.99
N ARG A 40 0.50 -4.41 11.42
CA ARG A 40 1.60 -5.17 12.07
C ARG A 40 2.26 -6.15 11.11
N ALA A 41 1.46 -6.79 10.26
CA ALA A 41 1.89 -7.70 9.21
C ALA A 41 0.82 -7.72 8.11
N ALA A 42 1.26 -8.02 6.89
CA ALA A 42 0.40 -8.34 5.75
C ALA A 42 1.16 -9.40 4.93
N PRO A 43 0.60 -10.59 4.67
CA PRO A 43 1.24 -11.60 3.85
C PRO A 43 1.29 -11.17 2.37
N ILE A 44 2.18 -11.77 1.60
CA ILE A 44 2.15 -11.70 0.13
C ILE A 44 1.45 -12.97 -0.37
N ASN A 45 0.28 -12.81 -0.98
CA ASN A 45 -0.51 -13.88 -1.57
C ASN A 45 -0.41 -13.84 -3.11
N PRO A 46 -0.71 -14.95 -3.81
CA PRO A 46 -0.74 -14.96 -5.27
C PRO A 46 -1.69 -13.91 -5.88
N ALA A 47 -2.83 -13.62 -5.24
CA ALA A 47 -3.78 -12.62 -5.71
C ALA A 47 -3.21 -11.19 -5.68
N ASP A 48 -2.35 -10.87 -4.71
CA ASP A 48 -1.69 -9.57 -4.61
C ASP A 48 -0.78 -9.35 -5.82
N LEU A 49 -0.04 -10.39 -6.21
CA LEU A 49 0.84 -10.36 -7.38
C LEU A 49 0.03 -10.23 -8.68
N ASN A 50 -1.07 -10.98 -8.84
CA ASN A 50 -1.94 -10.88 -10.00
C ASN A 50 -2.46 -9.45 -10.20
N GLN A 51 -2.89 -8.81 -9.10
CA GLN A 51 -3.40 -7.44 -9.13
C GLN A 51 -2.32 -6.44 -9.59
N ILE A 52 -1.08 -6.60 -9.12
CA ILE A 52 0.05 -5.74 -9.53
C ILE A 52 0.42 -6.01 -10.99
N GLU A 53 0.44 -7.27 -11.41
CA GLU A 53 0.76 -7.69 -12.78
C GLU A 53 -0.32 -7.32 -13.81
N GLY A 54 -1.56 -7.04 -13.36
CA GLY A 54 -2.69 -6.68 -14.22
C GLY A 54 -3.38 -7.88 -14.85
N LYS A 55 -3.50 -8.98 -14.10
CA LYS A 55 -4.12 -10.25 -14.53
C LYS A 55 -5.53 -10.43 -14.00
#